data_AF-A0A6B2L121-F1
#
_entry.id   AF-A0A6B2L121-F1
#
_cell.length_a   1.000
_cell.length_b   1.000
_cell.length_c   1.000
_cell.angle_alpha   90.00
_cell.angle_beta   90.00
_cell.angle_gamma   90.00
#
_symmetry.space_group_name_H-M   'P 1'
#
loop_
_entity.id
_entity.type
_entity.pdbx_description
1 polymer ?
#
loop_
_entity_poly.entity_id
_entity_poly.type
_entity_poly.pdbx_seq_one_letter_code
_entity_poly.pdbx_strand_id
1 'polypeptide(L)'
;MTTLGTELENVPLNRIFFLGTHDSCTASITPDALVAPDCPDELKSLLKTFSGTFISSSVVGPIIANWAKTQTLSISAQLHCGVRCFDVRVAYCTTRQDFFITHSVFGENFTSTLLQFSDFASKNPQEIIIISFTPISLKQQQEANLTKMIVYHLHKYLVPPSAVHYLSPLKDVWKTGKSVFFSICNANHDLEGPEYSFTPQATHPSDSPEYGFNLSLKLHPLFWFNLFKSNWANVTEPDQLFTSLRSSVKRRPHKGIYLVSAVLTPQSDTIMNYLGQDLLSWIRNHKLEQEVIKRLESPLYRQYHLAGIVVDDYILKDNGLFQNVLDINRARARMYNALRHHELVPSPSFKKIVYNKSIYGITTTGYVLEKEGEQWIWKGGGLDCAKDLVITRNGDLYALQKKFVHLFHKEHGWTLLPSMVFKAIATDGKYLFTISDVSTINFWENTWRTFGSVPQKSTQFVITESYYWVVADNLLYRADKKDFNNWTFVPAPVSALVGVTASEGDCVVVTLECGVYVLKGDLWRRIPPNLLPYGKLESVHLRDGTAFGISNSTFWQVPLILE
;
A
#
# COMPACT_ATOMS: atom_id res chain seq x y z
N MET A 1 -16.16 3.15 13.37
CA MET A 1 -16.62 2.18 12.35
C MET A 1 -18.13 2.15 12.26
N THR A 2 -18.82 2.13 13.39
CA THR A 2 -20.26 2.37 13.59
C THR A 2 -20.80 3.51 12.72
N THR A 3 -20.10 4.65 12.65
CA THR A 3 -20.50 5.80 11.81
C THR A 3 -20.57 5.49 10.32
N LEU A 4 -19.65 4.68 9.80
CA LEU A 4 -19.61 4.31 8.38
C LEU A 4 -20.38 3.00 8.12
N GLY A 5 -20.60 2.18 9.16
CA GLY A 5 -21.50 1.03 9.16
C GLY A 5 -21.34 0.12 7.94
N THR A 6 -22.45 -0.06 7.23
CA THR A 6 -22.57 -0.90 6.03
C THR A 6 -21.61 -0.52 4.92
N GLU A 7 -21.17 0.75 4.85
CA GLU A 7 -20.22 1.21 3.82
C GLU A 7 -18.90 0.44 3.90
N LEU A 8 -18.45 0.05 5.12
CA LEU A 8 -17.18 -0.62 5.34
C LEU A 8 -17.26 -2.15 5.40
N GLU A 9 -18.45 -2.74 5.42
CA GLU A 9 -18.64 -4.19 5.63
C GLU A 9 -17.79 -5.07 4.73
N ASN A 10 -17.65 -4.64 3.48
CA ASN A 10 -16.95 -5.39 2.44
C ASN A 10 -15.49 -4.97 2.28
N VAL A 11 -15.03 -3.94 3.00
CA VAL A 11 -13.66 -3.47 2.95
C VAL A 11 -12.78 -4.39 3.80
N PRO A 12 -11.68 -4.96 3.25
CA PRO A 12 -10.76 -5.77 4.02
C PRO A 12 -10.10 -5.00 5.18
N LEU A 13 -9.81 -5.71 6.28
CA LEU A 13 -9.18 -5.13 7.47
C LEU A 13 -7.90 -4.33 7.13
N ASN A 14 -7.00 -4.87 6.30
CA ASN A 14 -5.77 -4.19 5.90
C ASN A 14 -5.97 -3.01 4.94
N ARG A 15 -7.20 -2.73 4.51
CA ARG A 15 -7.57 -1.58 3.67
C ARG A 15 -8.28 -0.48 4.45
N ILE A 16 -8.63 -0.73 5.70
CA ILE A 16 -9.15 0.33 6.58
C ILE A 16 -8.03 1.29 6.96
N PHE A 17 -8.35 2.57 6.96
CA PHE A 17 -7.48 3.60 7.50
C PHE A 17 -7.83 3.81 8.97
N PHE A 18 -6.93 3.46 9.87
CA PHE A 18 -7.16 3.68 11.30
C PHE A 18 -6.42 4.91 11.78
N LEU A 19 -6.95 5.51 12.84
CA LEU A 19 -6.23 6.48 13.64
C LEU A 19 -5.58 5.75 14.82
N GLY A 20 -4.31 6.03 15.09
CA GLY A 20 -3.56 5.42 16.18
C GLY A 20 -2.72 6.42 16.97
N THR A 21 -2.26 6.00 18.15
CA THR A 21 -1.46 6.82 19.07
C THR A 21 -0.15 6.12 19.42
N HIS A 22 0.94 6.88 19.45
CA HIS A 22 2.25 6.39 19.84
C HIS A 22 2.39 6.46 21.37
N ASP A 23 3.02 5.43 21.96
CA ASP A 23 3.14 5.24 23.42
C ASP A 23 1.85 5.62 24.16
N SER A 24 0.76 4.95 23.78
CA SER A 24 -0.61 5.43 23.97
C SER A 24 -1.01 5.66 25.43
N CYS A 25 -0.33 5.01 26.36
CA CYS A 25 -0.72 4.97 27.78
C CYS A 25 0.07 5.94 28.66
N THR A 26 0.85 6.86 28.09
CA THR A 26 1.78 7.75 28.83
C THR A 26 1.12 8.91 29.57
N ALA A 27 -0.19 9.15 29.39
CA ALA A 27 -0.91 10.27 30.02
C ALA A 27 -0.82 10.29 31.56
N SER A 28 -0.67 9.11 32.17
CA SER A 28 -0.59 8.90 33.61
C SER A 28 0.81 9.13 34.21
N ILE A 29 1.85 9.33 33.39
CA ILE A 29 3.22 9.55 33.87
C ILE A 29 3.26 10.81 34.75
N THR A 30 4.06 10.81 35.81
CA THR A 30 4.23 11.95 36.69
C THR A 30 5.71 12.22 36.97
N PRO A 31 6.09 13.45 37.36
CA PRO A 31 7.48 13.78 37.70
C PRO A 31 8.11 12.93 38.80
N ASP A 32 7.30 12.36 39.69
CA ASP A 32 7.70 11.48 40.79
C ASP A 32 7.68 9.99 40.43
N ALA A 33 7.41 9.66 39.16
CA ALA A 33 7.37 8.29 38.68
C ALA A 33 8.73 7.57 38.86
N LEU A 34 8.65 6.29 39.20
CA LEU A 34 9.84 5.43 39.28
C LEU A 34 10.43 5.22 37.89
N VAL A 35 11.76 5.24 37.81
CA VAL A 35 12.51 4.91 36.58
C VAL A 35 12.21 3.48 36.17
N ALA A 36 11.89 3.29 34.90
CA ALA A 36 11.57 1.99 34.33
C ALA A 36 12.77 1.39 33.57
N PRO A 37 12.73 0.08 33.24
CA PRO A 37 13.87 -0.61 32.62
C PRO A 37 14.29 -0.05 31.27
N ASP A 38 13.34 0.45 30.48
CA ASP A 38 13.50 1.04 29.14
C ASP A 38 14.01 2.49 29.15
N CYS A 39 14.31 3.07 30.32
CA CYS A 39 14.96 4.38 30.36
C CYS A 39 16.37 4.30 29.72
N PRO A 40 16.71 5.18 28.76
CA PRO A 40 18.04 5.25 28.18
C PRO A 40 19.15 5.37 29.22
N ASP A 41 20.29 4.72 28.98
CA ASP A 41 21.39 4.69 29.95
C ASP A 41 22.02 6.08 30.17
N GLU A 42 21.98 6.95 29.15
CA GLU A 42 22.41 8.34 29.25
C GLU A 42 21.56 9.12 30.26
N LEU A 43 20.23 8.93 30.23
CA LEU A 43 19.30 9.57 31.18
C LEU A 43 19.43 8.95 32.58
N LYS A 44 19.66 7.64 32.69
CA LYS A 44 19.99 6.98 33.98
C LYS A 44 21.31 7.52 34.55
N SER A 45 22.31 7.77 33.71
CA SER A 45 23.61 8.33 34.10
C SER A 45 23.46 9.76 34.58
N LEU A 46 22.70 10.59 33.85
CA LEU A 46 22.33 11.96 34.23
C LEU A 46 21.69 11.99 35.63
N LEU A 47 20.69 11.14 35.87
CA LEU A 47 20.05 10.98 37.17
C LEU A 47 21.06 10.63 38.27
N LYS A 48 21.99 9.70 38.03
CA LYS A 48 23.02 9.31 39.00
C LYS A 48 23.97 10.46 39.31
N THR A 49 24.47 11.15 38.30
CA THR A 49 25.38 12.29 38.45
C THR A 49 24.73 13.42 39.25
N PHE A 50 23.48 13.77 38.93
CA PHE A 50 22.75 14.83 39.62
C PHE A 50 22.22 14.44 40.99
N SER A 51 21.89 13.16 41.23
CA SER A 51 21.52 12.68 42.57
C SER A 51 22.68 12.71 43.57
N GLY A 52 23.93 12.71 43.08
CA GLY A 52 25.15 12.91 43.90
C GLY A 52 25.60 14.37 44.03
N THR A 53 25.06 15.28 43.23
CA THR A 53 25.15 16.74 43.41
C THR A 53 23.87 17.22 44.11
N PHE A 54 23.77 18.42 44.66
CA PHE A 54 22.58 18.88 45.39
C PHE A 54 21.33 19.15 44.48
N ILE A 55 21.19 18.44 43.36
CA ILE A 55 20.08 18.57 42.41
C ILE A 55 19.09 17.44 42.69
N SER A 56 18.04 17.78 43.44
CA SER A 56 16.97 16.88 43.89
C SER A 56 16.34 16.08 42.74
N SER A 57 15.81 14.89 43.02
CA SER A 57 14.86 14.17 42.15
C SER A 57 13.70 15.06 41.69
N SER A 58 13.38 16.10 42.46
CA SER A 58 12.42 17.15 42.13
C SER A 58 12.79 17.99 40.89
N VAL A 59 14.03 17.94 40.39
CA VAL A 59 14.47 18.68 39.20
C VAL A 59 14.55 17.77 37.96
N VAL A 60 15.12 16.57 38.09
CA VAL A 60 15.31 15.66 36.94
C VAL A 60 14.04 14.87 36.63
N GLY A 61 13.23 14.53 37.65
CA GLY A 61 11.95 13.84 37.48
C GLY A 61 10.98 14.57 36.53
N PRO A 62 10.74 15.88 36.71
CA PRO A 62 9.93 16.67 35.78
C PRO A 62 10.45 16.65 34.33
N ILE A 63 11.77 16.71 34.13
CA ILE A 63 12.37 16.68 32.78
C ILE A 63 12.02 15.35 32.11
N ILE A 64 12.30 14.22 32.77
CA ILE A 64 12.01 12.90 32.20
C ILE A 64 10.51 12.76 31.92
N ALA A 65 9.64 13.14 32.87
CA ALA A 65 8.20 13.05 32.69
C ALA A 65 7.67 13.92 31.53
N ASN A 66 8.21 15.13 31.35
CA ASN A 66 7.80 16.06 30.29
C ASN A 66 8.17 15.56 28.89
N TRP A 67 9.26 14.79 28.77
CA TRP A 67 9.70 14.21 27.50
C TRP A 67 9.20 12.78 27.28
N ALA A 68 8.83 12.06 28.34
CA ALA A 68 8.24 10.73 28.28
C ALA A 68 6.74 10.74 27.97
N LYS A 69 6.02 11.84 28.25
CA LYS A 69 4.61 11.94 27.85
C LYS A 69 4.47 12.14 26.35
N THR A 70 3.66 11.28 25.73
CA THR A 70 3.27 11.36 24.32
C THR A 70 1.78 11.59 24.14
N GLN A 71 0.98 11.31 25.17
CA GLN A 71 -0.47 11.53 25.18
C GLN A 71 -0.91 12.26 26.44
N THR A 72 -1.97 13.07 26.32
CA THR A 72 -2.65 13.71 27.48
C THR A 72 -3.98 13.03 27.82
N LEU A 73 -4.52 12.23 26.91
CA LEU A 73 -5.81 11.57 27.05
C LEU A 73 -5.63 10.15 27.59
N SER A 74 -6.57 9.69 28.43
CA SER A 74 -6.66 8.27 28.82
C SER A 74 -7.05 7.40 27.61
N ILE A 75 -6.85 6.08 27.73
CA ILE A 75 -7.26 5.13 26.68
C ILE A 75 -8.76 5.25 26.38
N SER A 76 -9.59 5.36 27.42
CA SER A 76 -11.03 5.60 27.23
C SER A 76 -11.28 6.87 26.42
N ALA A 77 -10.64 8.00 26.78
CA ALA A 77 -10.83 9.25 26.04
C ALA A 77 -10.33 9.17 24.59
N GLN A 78 -9.20 8.52 24.33
CA GLN A 78 -8.68 8.29 22.98
C GLN A 78 -9.65 7.45 22.13
N LEU A 79 -10.20 6.37 22.70
CA LEU A 79 -11.22 5.54 22.05
C LEU A 79 -12.47 6.36 21.69
N HIS A 80 -12.93 7.23 22.58
CA HIS A 80 -14.06 8.13 22.30
C HIS A 80 -13.72 9.20 21.23
N CYS A 81 -12.45 9.56 21.06
CA CYS A 81 -11.98 10.44 19.99
C CYS A 81 -11.76 9.71 18.65
N GLY A 82 -12.03 8.40 18.58
CA GLY A 82 -11.94 7.63 17.34
C GLY A 82 -10.60 6.93 17.10
N VAL A 83 -9.68 6.96 18.07
CA VAL A 83 -8.43 6.18 18.02
C VAL A 83 -8.78 4.69 18.09
N ARG A 84 -8.17 3.89 17.23
CA ARG A 84 -8.41 2.44 17.15
C ARG A 84 -7.13 1.61 17.14
N CYS A 85 -5.96 2.24 17.08
CA CYS A 85 -4.68 1.55 17.15
C CYS A 85 -3.82 2.11 18.28
N PHE A 86 -3.37 1.26 19.18
CA PHE A 86 -2.70 1.66 20.41
C PHE A 86 -1.34 0.98 20.52
N ASP A 87 -0.26 1.76 20.59
CA ASP A 87 1.05 1.29 21.00
C ASP A 87 1.11 1.21 22.53
N VAL A 88 1.27 0.01 23.08
CA VAL A 88 1.20 -0.29 24.51
C VAL A 88 2.48 -1.01 24.94
N ARG A 89 3.22 -0.37 25.86
CA ARG A 89 4.46 -0.91 26.42
C ARG A 89 4.28 -1.20 27.91
N VAL A 90 4.69 -2.39 28.34
CA VAL A 90 4.49 -2.86 29.72
C VAL A 90 5.77 -3.45 30.27
N ALA A 91 6.12 -3.05 31.49
CA ALA A 91 7.22 -3.59 32.28
C ALA A 91 6.72 -4.08 33.64
N TYR A 92 7.48 -4.99 34.26
CA TYR A 92 7.24 -5.40 35.64
C TYR A 92 7.98 -4.48 36.61
N CYS A 93 7.24 -3.84 37.54
CA CYS A 93 7.81 -3.00 38.58
C CYS A 93 8.14 -3.86 39.81
N THR A 94 9.43 -4.10 40.08
CA THR A 94 9.86 -4.92 41.22
C THR A 94 9.52 -4.32 42.57
N THR A 95 9.50 -2.99 42.69
CA THR A 95 9.13 -2.28 43.93
C THR A 95 7.64 -2.44 44.25
N ARG A 96 6.78 -2.37 43.24
CA ARG A 96 5.32 -2.48 43.40
C ARG A 96 4.79 -3.90 43.20
N GLN A 97 5.66 -4.82 42.77
CA GLN A 97 5.40 -6.23 42.47
C GLN A 97 4.27 -6.49 41.46
N ASP A 98 4.09 -5.61 40.48
CA ASP A 98 3.03 -5.74 39.47
C ASP A 98 3.44 -5.14 38.10
N PHE A 99 2.58 -5.27 37.10
CA PHE A 99 2.77 -4.77 35.74
C PHE A 99 2.25 -3.35 35.56
N PHE A 100 3.09 -2.50 34.98
CA PHE A 100 2.80 -1.09 34.76
C PHE A 100 3.11 -0.73 33.32
N ILE A 101 2.36 0.27 32.83
CA ILE A 101 2.71 0.99 31.62
C ILE A 101 4.09 1.60 31.77
N THR A 102 4.87 1.65 30.69
CA THR A 102 6.20 2.27 30.70
C THR A 102 6.51 3.08 29.46
N HIS A 103 7.23 4.18 29.67
CA HIS A 103 8.04 4.86 28.66
C HIS A 103 9.13 5.65 29.40
N SER A 104 10.32 5.06 29.55
CA SER A 104 11.41 5.51 30.45
C SER A 104 11.08 5.57 31.95
N VAL A 105 9.84 5.88 32.33
CA VAL A 105 9.34 5.84 33.71
C VAL A 105 8.01 5.10 33.74
N PHE A 106 7.67 4.56 34.91
CA PHE A 106 6.42 3.83 35.11
C PHE A 106 5.22 4.78 35.15
N GLY A 107 4.16 4.45 34.41
CA GLY A 107 2.87 5.13 34.46
C GLY A 107 1.85 4.39 35.35
N GLU A 108 0.62 4.29 34.84
CA GLU A 108 -0.47 3.58 35.49
C GLU A 108 -0.27 2.06 35.53
N ASN A 109 -1.03 1.42 36.42
CA ASN A 109 -1.10 -0.04 36.50
C ASN A 109 -1.79 -0.61 35.25
N PHE A 110 -1.21 -1.65 34.65
CA PHE A 110 -1.68 -2.19 33.37
C PHE A 110 -3.08 -2.81 33.46
N THR A 111 -3.51 -3.33 34.62
CA THR A 111 -4.90 -3.78 34.84
C THR A 111 -5.89 -2.65 34.57
N SER A 112 -5.59 -1.42 34.98
CA SER A 112 -6.46 -0.26 34.75
C SER A 112 -6.61 0.05 33.25
N THR A 113 -5.53 -0.09 32.48
CA THR A 113 -5.54 0.04 31.02
C THR A 113 -6.37 -1.07 30.35
N LEU A 114 -6.19 -2.34 30.78
CA LEU A 114 -6.96 -3.47 30.26
C LEU A 114 -8.47 -3.31 30.49
N LEU A 115 -8.87 -2.81 31.66
CA LEU A 115 -10.27 -2.54 31.97
C LEU A 115 -10.88 -1.47 31.06
N GLN A 116 -10.13 -0.43 30.69
CA GLN A 116 -10.61 0.59 29.75
C GLN A 116 -10.89 0.00 28.35
N PHE A 117 -9.99 -0.85 27.84
CA PHE A 117 -10.23 -1.57 26.57
C PHE A 117 -11.42 -2.51 26.65
N SER A 118 -11.51 -3.28 27.73
CA SER A 118 -12.59 -4.25 27.99
C SER A 118 -13.95 -3.56 28.06
N ASP A 119 -14.05 -2.46 28.81
CA ASP A 119 -15.27 -1.66 28.93
C ASP A 119 -15.73 -1.12 27.57
N PHE A 120 -14.82 -0.53 26.79
CA PHE A 120 -15.17 -0.01 25.46
C PHE A 120 -15.59 -1.11 24.50
N ALA A 121 -14.85 -2.22 24.43
CA ALA A 121 -15.16 -3.35 23.57
C ALA A 121 -16.54 -3.96 23.89
N SER A 122 -16.90 -4.04 25.18
CA SER A 122 -18.19 -4.54 25.64
C SER A 122 -19.37 -3.70 25.17
N LYS A 123 -19.20 -2.37 25.10
CA LYS A 123 -20.23 -1.41 24.71
C LYS A 123 -20.30 -1.17 23.21
N ASN A 124 -19.24 -1.52 22.47
CA ASN A 124 -19.08 -1.18 21.05
C ASN A 124 -18.62 -2.41 20.22
N PRO A 125 -19.45 -3.47 20.09
CA PRO A 125 -19.02 -4.74 19.48
C PRO A 125 -18.64 -4.66 17.99
N GLN A 126 -19.05 -3.61 17.27
CA GLN A 126 -18.68 -3.39 15.87
C GLN A 126 -17.41 -2.54 15.69
N GLU A 127 -16.90 -1.92 16.75
CA GLU A 127 -15.63 -1.19 16.67
C GLU A 127 -14.46 -2.18 16.71
N ILE A 128 -13.42 -1.93 15.92
CA ILE A 128 -12.20 -2.75 15.96
C ILE A 128 -11.14 -2.02 16.73
N ILE A 129 -10.64 -2.65 17.79
CA ILE A 129 -9.53 -2.16 18.60
C ILE A 129 -8.30 -2.97 18.26
N ILE A 130 -7.21 -2.28 17.98
CA ILE A 130 -5.92 -2.85 17.68
C ILE A 130 -4.95 -2.44 18.79
N ILE A 131 -4.39 -3.43 19.48
CA ILE A 131 -3.39 -3.23 20.53
C ILE A 131 -2.06 -3.81 20.00
N SER A 132 -1.11 -2.92 19.71
CA SER A 132 0.28 -3.24 19.44
C SER A 132 1.00 -3.31 20.78
N PHE A 133 1.42 -4.49 21.19
CA PHE A 133 1.92 -4.75 22.54
C PHE A 133 3.41 -5.12 22.55
N THR A 134 4.18 -4.36 23.32
CA THR A 134 5.62 -4.60 23.52
C THR A 134 5.92 -4.87 25.00
N PRO A 135 6.28 -6.11 25.39
CA PRO A 135 6.78 -6.38 26.73
C PRO A 135 8.23 -5.89 26.89
N ILE A 136 8.52 -5.24 28.02
CA ILE A 136 9.83 -4.68 28.33
C ILE A 136 10.52 -5.50 29.43
N SER A 137 11.65 -6.12 29.08
CA SER A 137 12.59 -6.78 30.00
C SER A 137 11.94 -7.76 31.00
N LEU A 138 11.01 -8.59 30.53
CA LEU A 138 10.29 -9.56 31.37
C LEU A 138 11.02 -10.90 31.48
N LYS A 139 10.98 -11.49 32.68
CA LYS A 139 11.38 -12.89 32.92
C LYS A 139 10.25 -13.84 32.55
N GLN A 140 10.58 -15.10 32.27
CA GLN A 140 9.61 -16.12 31.85
C GLN A 140 8.38 -16.24 32.76
N GLN A 141 8.55 -16.24 34.09
CA GLN A 141 7.43 -16.29 35.03
C GLN A 141 6.55 -15.03 34.97
N GLN A 142 7.15 -13.87 34.74
CA GLN A 142 6.43 -12.60 34.59
C GLN A 142 5.66 -12.60 33.27
N GLU A 143 6.25 -13.08 32.17
CA GLU A 143 5.53 -13.24 30.90
C GLU A 143 4.29 -14.14 31.06
N ALA A 144 4.42 -15.27 31.76
CA ALA A 144 3.30 -16.16 32.03
C ALA A 144 2.19 -15.46 32.82
N ASN A 145 2.54 -14.76 33.91
CA ASN A 145 1.56 -14.01 34.72
C ASN A 145 0.88 -12.89 33.93
N LEU A 146 1.64 -12.19 33.09
CA LEU A 146 1.13 -11.14 32.21
C LEU A 146 0.16 -11.70 31.16
N THR A 147 0.48 -12.84 30.53
CA THR A 147 -0.45 -13.55 29.64
C THR A 147 -1.77 -13.86 30.34
N LYS A 148 -1.71 -14.44 31.56
CA LYS A 148 -2.92 -14.75 32.35
C LYS A 148 -3.77 -13.51 32.58
N MET A 149 -3.14 -12.39 32.94
CA MET A 149 -3.84 -11.13 33.18
C MET A 149 -4.52 -10.59 31.92
N ILE A 150 -3.84 -10.58 30.77
CA ILE A 150 -4.41 -10.13 29.50
C ILE A 150 -5.62 -11.00 29.11
N VAL A 151 -5.46 -12.33 29.16
CA VAL A 151 -6.53 -13.27 28.83
C VAL A 151 -7.72 -13.10 29.77
N TYR A 152 -7.48 -13.00 31.07
CA TYR A 152 -8.54 -12.79 32.07
C TYR A 152 -9.43 -11.60 31.72
N HIS A 153 -8.84 -10.46 31.36
CA HIS A 153 -9.60 -9.23 31.08
C HIS A 153 -10.17 -9.13 29.65
N LEU A 154 -9.54 -9.74 28.65
CA LEU A 154 -9.86 -9.50 27.24
C LEU A 154 -10.36 -10.71 26.45
N HIS A 155 -10.26 -11.96 26.93
CA HIS A 155 -10.56 -13.18 26.12
C HIS A 155 -11.89 -13.15 25.36
N LYS A 156 -12.93 -12.55 25.97
CA LYS A 156 -14.27 -12.41 25.36
C LYS A 156 -14.26 -11.58 24.08
N TYR A 157 -13.31 -10.64 23.96
CA TYR A 157 -13.22 -9.68 22.86
C TYR A 157 -12.06 -9.96 21.91
N LEU A 158 -11.12 -10.85 22.28
CA LEU A 158 -9.92 -11.14 21.48
C LEU A 158 -10.27 -11.91 20.19
N VAL A 159 -10.05 -11.28 19.04
CA VAL A 159 -10.16 -11.93 17.73
C VAL A 159 -8.91 -12.81 17.54
N PRO A 160 -9.02 -14.15 17.52
CA PRO A 160 -7.85 -15.00 17.35
C PRO A 160 -7.39 -15.03 15.88
N PRO A 161 -6.09 -15.20 15.61
CA PRO A 161 -5.54 -15.35 14.25
C PRO A 161 -6.16 -16.49 13.44
N SER A 162 -6.72 -17.51 14.10
CA SER A 162 -7.39 -18.63 13.44
C SER A 162 -8.81 -18.30 12.95
N ALA A 163 -9.44 -17.24 13.45
CA ALA A 163 -10.82 -16.90 13.10
C ALA A 163 -10.92 -16.03 11.83
N VAL A 164 -9.93 -15.16 11.59
CA VAL A 164 -9.94 -14.22 10.46
C VAL A 164 -8.53 -14.01 9.93
N HIS A 165 -8.43 -13.49 8.71
CA HIS A 165 -7.16 -13.08 8.10
C HIS A 165 -7.13 -11.55 7.95
N TYR A 166 -5.96 -10.92 7.79
CA TYR A 166 -5.88 -9.46 7.57
C TYR A 166 -6.53 -9.00 6.24
N LEU A 167 -6.85 -9.95 5.36
CA LEU A 167 -7.62 -9.72 4.13
C LEU A 167 -9.13 -9.93 4.30
N SER A 168 -9.57 -10.38 5.49
CA SER A 168 -10.98 -10.59 5.76
C SER A 168 -11.73 -9.24 5.72
N PRO A 169 -12.88 -9.19 5.03
CA PRO A 169 -13.82 -8.07 5.12
C PRO A 169 -14.26 -7.81 6.56
N LEU A 170 -14.56 -6.55 6.91
CA LEU A 170 -14.99 -6.19 8.26
C LEU A 170 -16.21 -6.97 8.73
N LYS A 171 -17.17 -7.27 7.85
CA LYS A 171 -18.34 -8.07 8.21
C LYS A 171 -17.99 -9.46 8.73
N ASP A 172 -16.91 -10.06 8.24
CA ASP A 172 -16.49 -11.39 8.69
C ASP A 172 -15.78 -11.31 10.04
N VAL A 173 -15.08 -10.20 10.31
CA VAL A 173 -14.59 -9.87 11.66
C VAL A 173 -15.75 -9.71 12.62
N TRP A 174 -16.76 -8.91 12.27
CA TRP A 174 -17.92 -8.66 13.14
C TRP A 174 -18.75 -9.92 13.43
N LYS A 175 -18.86 -10.85 12.48
CA LYS A 175 -19.51 -12.16 12.71
C LYS A 175 -18.87 -12.99 13.80
N THR A 176 -17.60 -12.76 14.13
CA THR A 176 -16.96 -13.45 15.26
C THR A 176 -17.52 -13.02 16.62
N GLY A 177 -18.23 -11.88 16.68
CA GLY A 177 -18.66 -11.26 17.94
C GLY A 177 -17.51 -10.64 18.74
N LYS A 178 -16.30 -10.59 18.15
CA LYS A 178 -15.06 -10.12 18.78
C LYS A 178 -14.50 -8.93 18.02
N SER A 179 -13.74 -8.11 18.72
CA SER A 179 -13.37 -6.76 18.27
C SER A 179 -11.91 -6.36 18.55
N VAL A 180 -11.20 -7.09 19.41
CA VAL A 180 -9.85 -6.71 19.88
C VAL A 180 -8.80 -7.59 19.22
N PHE A 181 -7.93 -6.97 18.42
CA PHE A 181 -6.73 -7.59 17.87
C PHE A 181 -5.54 -7.25 18.78
N PHE A 182 -5.07 -8.23 19.55
CA PHE A 182 -3.90 -8.07 20.40
C PHE A 182 -2.68 -8.64 19.69
N SER A 183 -1.76 -7.77 19.27
CA SER A 183 -0.55 -8.14 18.52
C SER A 183 0.69 -7.97 19.37
N ILE A 184 1.44 -9.05 19.57
CA ILE A 184 2.77 -9.00 20.15
C ILE A 184 3.76 -8.50 19.10
N CYS A 185 4.51 -7.46 19.45
CA CYS A 185 5.58 -6.89 18.65
C CYS A 185 6.94 -7.17 19.32
N ASN A 186 7.98 -7.42 18.52
CA ASN A 186 9.34 -7.47 19.05
C ASN A 186 9.83 -6.03 19.30
N ALA A 187 10.53 -5.82 20.42
CA ALA A 187 11.12 -4.52 20.79
C ALA A 187 12.17 -3.99 19.80
N ASN A 188 12.71 -4.88 18.95
CA ASN A 188 13.56 -4.49 17.82
C ASN A 188 12.65 -4.37 16.58
N HIS A 189 12.30 -3.13 16.26
CA HIS A 189 11.39 -2.74 15.18
C HIS A 189 11.89 -3.08 13.77
N ASP A 190 13.12 -3.57 13.65
CA ASP A 190 13.66 -4.19 12.45
C ASP A 190 13.77 -5.69 12.71
N LEU A 191 13.03 -6.47 11.94
CA LEU A 191 13.43 -7.75 11.34
C LEU A 191 12.19 -8.53 10.91
N GLU A 192 12.24 -9.01 9.69
CA GLU A 192 11.34 -10.00 9.11
C GLU A 192 11.16 -11.18 10.08
N GLY A 193 10.01 -11.25 10.75
CA GLY A 193 9.61 -12.43 11.53
C GLY A 193 9.25 -13.60 10.60
N PRO A 194 9.31 -14.85 11.07
CA PRO A 194 8.96 -16.01 10.26
C PRO A 194 7.53 -15.87 9.72
N GLU A 195 7.35 -16.22 8.44
CA GLU A 195 6.04 -16.25 7.81
C GLU A 195 5.10 -17.12 8.65
N TYR A 196 3.97 -16.56 9.08
CA TYR A 196 2.85 -17.38 9.53
C TYR A 196 2.37 -18.16 8.30
N SER A 197 2.77 -19.43 8.21
CA SER A 197 2.07 -20.38 7.36
C SER A 197 0.68 -20.56 7.96
N PHE A 198 -0.35 -20.17 7.19
CA PHE A 198 -1.73 -20.40 7.56
C PHE A 198 -1.97 -21.92 7.54
N THR A 199 -1.79 -22.59 8.69
CA THR A 199 -2.25 -23.97 8.86
C THR A 199 -3.61 -23.92 9.54
N PRO A 200 -4.71 -24.25 8.84
CA PRO A 200 -6.03 -24.35 9.44
C PRO A 200 -6.12 -25.64 10.26
N GLN A 201 -5.35 -25.73 11.34
CA GLN A 201 -5.45 -26.82 12.32
C GLN A 201 -5.19 -26.29 13.73
N ALA A 202 -6.20 -25.61 14.27
CA ALA A 202 -6.49 -25.72 15.69
C ALA A 202 -8.02 -25.83 15.79
N THR A 203 -8.49 -27.07 15.94
CA THR A 203 -9.85 -27.39 16.36
C THR A 203 -10.25 -26.46 17.51
N HIS A 204 -11.38 -25.78 17.34
CA HIS A 204 -12.07 -24.92 18.31
C HIS A 204 -11.42 -24.84 19.71
N PRO A 205 -10.83 -23.71 20.11
CA PRO A 205 -10.63 -23.47 21.52
C PRO A 205 -12.04 -23.37 22.12
N SER A 206 -12.40 -24.35 22.94
CA SER A 206 -13.63 -24.34 23.71
C SER A 206 -13.69 -23.06 24.54
N ASP A 207 -14.91 -22.60 24.85
CA ASP A 207 -15.19 -21.45 25.72
C ASP A 207 -14.71 -21.63 27.18
N SER A 208 -13.77 -22.54 27.43
CA SER A 208 -13.17 -22.80 28.74
C SER A 208 -11.92 -21.94 28.95
N PRO A 209 -11.89 -21.12 30.02
CA PRO A 209 -10.71 -20.32 30.39
C PRO A 209 -9.44 -21.16 30.62
N GLU A 210 -9.55 -22.46 30.89
CA GLU A 210 -8.44 -23.28 31.41
C GLU A 210 -7.40 -23.72 30.36
N TYR A 211 -7.73 -23.72 29.06
CA TYR A 211 -6.81 -24.14 27.99
C TYR A 211 -5.97 -22.95 27.49
N GLY A 212 -4.82 -22.68 28.12
CA GLY A 212 -3.86 -21.67 27.64
C GLY A 212 -3.05 -20.91 28.70
N PHE A 213 -3.37 -21.09 29.99
CA PHE A 213 -2.78 -20.31 31.08
C PHE A 213 -1.26 -20.46 31.27
N ASN A 214 -0.60 -21.45 30.66
CA ASN A 214 0.85 -21.69 30.78
C ASN A 214 1.65 -21.39 29.49
N LEU A 215 1.02 -20.83 28.45
CA LEU A 215 1.73 -20.45 27.22
C LEU A 215 2.37 -19.06 27.35
N SER A 216 3.59 -18.91 26.83
CA SER A 216 4.26 -17.61 26.75
C SER A 216 3.52 -16.67 25.79
N LEU A 217 3.73 -15.36 25.95
CA LEU A 217 3.08 -14.32 25.13
C LEU A 217 3.14 -14.61 23.62
N LYS A 218 4.27 -15.12 23.12
CA LYS A 218 4.48 -15.35 21.68
C LYS A 218 3.79 -16.60 21.14
N LEU A 219 3.37 -17.53 21.99
CA LEU A 219 2.80 -18.82 21.60
C LEU A 219 1.30 -18.92 21.90
N HIS A 220 0.70 -17.88 22.49
CA HIS A 220 -0.69 -17.93 22.89
C HIS A 220 -1.62 -17.82 21.66
N PRO A 221 -2.57 -18.75 21.45
CA PRO A 221 -3.37 -18.83 20.23
C PRO A 221 -4.38 -17.68 20.05
N LEU A 222 -4.64 -16.90 21.10
CA LEU A 222 -5.47 -15.69 21.02
C LEU A 222 -4.70 -14.44 20.59
N PHE A 223 -3.37 -14.49 20.55
CA PHE A 223 -2.55 -13.31 20.24
C PHE A 223 -2.00 -13.41 18.83
N TRP A 224 -2.00 -12.27 18.15
CA TRP A 224 -1.34 -12.11 16.87
C TRP A 224 0.15 -11.86 17.10
N PHE A 225 0.98 -12.27 16.15
CA PHE A 225 2.41 -11.97 16.16
C PHE A 225 2.75 -11.16 14.93
N ASN A 226 3.32 -9.96 15.13
CA ASN A 226 3.68 -9.03 14.06
C ASN A 226 2.54 -8.79 13.04
N LEU A 227 1.29 -8.62 13.52
CA LEU A 227 0.16 -8.23 12.67
C LEU A 227 0.46 -6.91 11.94
N PHE A 228 1.24 -6.04 12.60
CA PHE A 228 1.72 -4.77 12.08
C PHE A 228 3.12 -4.89 11.48
N LYS A 229 3.28 -4.24 10.34
CA LYS A 229 4.58 -3.80 9.87
C LYS A 229 4.63 -2.28 10.03
N SER A 230 5.52 -1.82 10.90
CA SER A 230 5.79 -0.41 11.16
C SER A 230 7.20 -0.08 10.70
N ASN A 231 7.36 1.05 10.03
CA ASN A 231 8.67 1.63 9.76
C ASN A 231 8.73 2.97 10.49
N TRP A 232 9.38 2.98 11.65
CA TRP A 232 9.63 4.20 12.39
C TRP A 232 10.82 4.93 11.78
N ALA A 233 10.61 6.20 11.41
CA ALA A 233 11.64 6.96 10.72
C ALA A 233 12.82 7.31 11.64
N ASN A 234 12.58 7.42 12.96
CA ASN A 234 13.55 7.86 13.97
C ASN A 234 14.28 9.15 13.55
N VAL A 235 13.51 10.22 13.37
CA VAL A 235 14.01 11.53 12.90
C VAL A 235 13.50 12.66 13.78
N THR A 236 14.24 13.76 13.80
CA THR A 236 13.88 14.97 14.55
C THR A 236 13.24 16.05 13.66
N GLU A 237 13.30 15.92 12.34
CA GLU A 237 12.85 16.94 11.39
C GLU A 237 11.64 16.48 10.54
N PRO A 238 10.59 17.31 10.40
CA PRO A 238 9.40 16.97 9.60
C PRO A 238 9.69 16.59 8.15
N ASP A 239 10.58 17.30 7.46
CA ASP A 239 10.87 17.01 6.04
C ASP A 239 11.53 15.64 5.84
N GLN A 240 12.38 15.24 6.78
CA GLN A 240 13.00 13.91 6.77
C GLN A 240 11.95 12.84 7.09
N LEU A 241 11.06 13.10 8.05
CA LEU A 241 9.94 12.23 8.39
C LEU A 241 9.09 11.96 7.15
N PHE A 242 8.59 13.00 6.48
CA PHE A 242 7.75 12.83 5.30
C PHE A 242 8.49 12.20 4.12
N THR A 243 9.79 12.41 3.99
CA THR A 243 10.62 11.72 2.99
C THR A 243 10.72 10.22 3.27
N SER A 244 10.93 9.86 4.54
CA SER A 244 10.93 8.48 5.00
C SER A 244 9.56 7.83 4.78
N LEU A 245 8.48 8.47 5.25
CA LEU A 245 7.11 7.98 5.08
C LEU A 245 6.75 7.74 3.61
N ARG A 246 7.06 8.68 2.71
CA ARG A 246 6.84 8.50 1.26
C ARG A 246 7.57 7.29 0.70
N SER A 247 8.81 7.07 1.14
CA SER A 247 9.61 5.93 0.70
C SER A 247 9.09 4.62 1.27
N SER A 248 8.68 4.65 2.53
CA SER A 248 8.10 3.55 3.30
C SER A 248 6.83 3.01 2.64
N VAL A 249 5.97 3.92 2.23
CA VAL A 249 4.71 3.62 1.54
C VAL A 249 4.95 2.94 0.20
N LYS A 250 5.92 3.42 -0.59
CA LYS A 250 6.28 2.81 -1.88
C LYS A 250 6.78 1.39 -1.74
N ARG A 251 7.40 1.06 -0.60
CA ARG A 251 7.94 -0.26 -0.28
C ARG A 251 7.00 -1.09 0.60
N ARG A 252 5.76 -0.63 0.81
CA ARG A 252 4.84 -1.32 1.71
C ARG A 252 4.60 -2.75 1.22
N PRO A 253 4.68 -3.75 2.10
CA PRO A 253 4.37 -5.11 1.74
C PRO A 253 2.86 -5.28 1.47
N HIS A 254 2.52 -6.17 0.55
CA HIS A 254 1.13 -6.50 0.22
C HIS A 254 0.45 -7.42 1.27
N LYS A 255 1.23 -7.94 2.22
CA LYS A 255 0.81 -8.85 3.30
C LYS A 255 0.90 -8.14 4.67
N GLY A 256 -0.15 -8.26 5.49
CA GLY A 256 -0.26 -7.67 6.83
C GLY A 256 -0.99 -6.31 6.86
N ILE A 257 -1.08 -5.71 8.06
CA ILE A 257 -1.56 -4.33 8.24
C ILE A 257 -0.34 -3.41 8.31
N TYR A 258 -0.32 -2.39 7.46
CA TYR A 258 0.79 -1.44 7.40
C TYR A 258 0.51 -0.23 8.31
N LEU A 259 1.49 0.14 9.14
CA LEU A 259 1.41 1.28 10.07
C LEU A 259 2.39 2.36 9.63
N VAL A 260 1.91 3.60 9.59
CA VAL A 260 2.69 4.78 9.20
C VAL A 260 2.75 5.72 10.40
N SER A 261 3.90 5.73 11.08
CA SER A 261 4.08 6.62 12.23
C SER A 261 4.52 8.01 11.77
N ALA A 262 3.74 9.03 12.13
CA ALA A 262 4.03 10.43 11.83
C ALA A 262 4.63 11.14 13.06
N VAL A 263 5.50 10.45 13.79
CA VAL A 263 6.09 10.91 15.05
C VAL A 263 7.53 11.38 14.83
N LEU A 264 7.92 12.45 15.54
CA LEU A 264 9.30 12.88 15.67
C LEU A 264 9.92 12.27 16.92
N THR A 265 11.15 11.77 16.80
CA THR A 265 11.85 11.08 17.89
C THR A 265 12.97 11.97 18.42
N PRO A 266 12.78 12.68 19.55
CA PRO A 266 13.85 13.48 20.14
C PRO A 266 14.99 12.56 20.59
N GLN A 267 16.23 12.99 20.33
CA GLN A 267 17.42 12.31 20.84
C GLN A 267 17.82 12.90 22.20
N SER A 268 18.69 12.21 22.94
CA SER A 268 19.21 12.70 24.22
C SER A 268 19.74 14.13 24.13
N ASP A 269 20.48 14.46 23.07
CA ASP A 269 20.98 15.83 22.83
C ASP A 269 19.86 16.84 22.56
N THR A 270 18.76 16.41 21.94
CA THR A 270 17.57 17.25 21.76
C THR A 270 16.96 17.60 23.11
N ILE A 271 16.75 16.60 23.98
CA ILE A 271 16.23 16.79 25.33
C ILE A 271 17.12 17.77 26.11
N MET A 272 18.45 17.59 26.02
CA MET A 272 19.43 18.46 26.69
C MET A 272 19.44 19.90 26.17
N ASN A 273 19.23 20.11 24.86
CA ASN A 273 19.15 21.46 24.28
C ASN A 273 17.85 22.18 24.63
N TYR A 274 16.82 21.45 25.05
CA TYR A 274 15.48 21.98 25.33
C TYR A 274 15.02 21.64 26.77
N LEU A 275 15.92 21.65 27.76
CA LEU A 275 15.68 21.26 29.16
C LEU A 275 14.55 22.02 29.91
N GLY A 276 13.99 23.09 29.31
CA GLY A 276 12.83 23.82 29.83
C GLY A 276 11.52 23.60 29.07
N GLN A 277 11.50 22.71 28.07
CA GLN A 277 10.31 22.39 27.27
C GLN A 277 9.81 20.97 27.57
N ASP A 278 8.63 20.65 27.04
CA ASP A 278 8.06 19.31 26.97
C ASP A 278 7.93 18.86 25.52
N LEU A 279 7.64 17.57 25.31
CA LEU A 279 7.51 17.00 23.97
C LEU A 279 6.41 17.71 23.16
N LEU A 280 5.28 18.05 23.80
CA LEU A 280 4.16 18.73 23.15
C LEU A 280 4.56 20.10 22.57
N SER A 281 5.23 20.92 23.39
CA SER A 281 5.70 22.25 23.00
C SER A 281 6.74 22.13 21.89
N TRP A 282 7.64 21.15 22.00
CA TRP A 282 8.64 20.88 20.98
C TRP A 282 8.01 20.50 19.64
N ILE A 283 7.07 19.54 19.60
CA ILE A 283 6.36 19.14 18.38
C ILE A 283 5.58 20.31 17.77
N ARG A 284 4.92 21.13 18.59
CA ARG A 284 4.19 22.32 18.13
C ARG A 284 5.12 23.35 17.50
N ASN A 285 6.30 23.56 18.06
CA ASN A 285 7.31 24.45 17.49
C ASN A 285 7.79 23.97 16.11
N HIS A 286 7.80 22.65 15.86
CA HIS A 286 8.11 22.05 14.57
C HIS A 286 6.91 22.01 13.60
N LYS A 287 5.73 22.51 14.00
CA LYS A 287 4.49 22.54 13.20
C LYS A 287 4.11 21.18 12.59
N LEU A 288 4.48 20.09 13.25
CA LEU A 288 4.32 18.73 12.72
C LEU A 288 2.86 18.43 12.38
N GLU A 289 1.95 18.71 13.30
CA GLU A 289 0.50 18.47 13.15
C GLU A 289 -0.08 19.18 11.91
N GLN A 290 0.30 20.44 11.68
CA GLN A 290 -0.15 21.21 10.51
C GLN A 290 0.35 20.59 9.21
N GLU A 291 1.59 20.12 9.19
CA GLU A 291 2.15 19.47 8.01
C GLU A 291 1.53 18.07 7.80
N VAL A 292 1.20 17.32 8.86
CA VAL A 292 0.47 16.04 8.77
C VAL A 292 -0.92 16.27 8.13
N ILE A 293 -1.69 17.22 8.65
CA ILE A 293 -3.04 17.56 8.13
C ILE A 293 -2.95 17.98 6.66
N LYS A 294 -2.10 18.96 6.35
CA LYS A 294 -1.88 19.46 4.98
C LYS A 294 -1.51 18.34 4.00
N ARG A 295 -0.69 17.38 4.45
CA ARG A 295 -0.29 16.24 3.62
C ARG A 295 -1.44 15.24 3.44
N LEU A 296 -2.22 14.95 4.48
CA LEU A 296 -3.42 14.09 4.40
C LEU A 296 -4.49 14.66 3.46
N GLU A 297 -4.62 15.99 3.41
CA GLU A 297 -5.53 16.69 2.49
C GLU A 297 -5.03 16.71 1.03
N SER A 298 -3.73 16.47 0.80
CA SER A 298 -3.17 16.55 -0.54
C SER A 298 -3.76 15.49 -1.50
N PRO A 299 -4.03 15.85 -2.78
CA PRO A 299 -4.54 14.91 -3.78
C PRO A 299 -3.63 13.68 -3.95
N LEU A 300 -2.31 13.88 -3.76
CA LEU A 300 -1.31 12.84 -3.85
C LEU A 300 -1.51 11.74 -2.77
N TYR A 301 -1.78 12.13 -1.52
CA TYR A 301 -2.07 11.20 -0.43
C TYR A 301 -3.43 10.48 -0.63
N ARG A 302 -4.42 11.19 -1.18
CA ARG A 302 -5.71 10.60 -1.57
C ARG A 302 -5.59 9.62 -2.74
N GLN A 303 -4.66 9.88 -3.69
CA GLN A 303 -4.42 9.08 -4.89
C GLN A 303 -3.58 7.81 -4.62
N TYR A 304 -2.65 7.83 -3.67
CA TYR A 304 -1.75 6.69 -3.37
C TYR A 304 -2.32 5.64 -2.41
N HIS A 305 -3.62 5.71 -2.07
CA HIS A 305 -4.31 4.70 -1.25
C HIS A 305 -3.48 4.22 -0.06
N LEU A 306 -2.92 5.15 0.73
CA LEU A 306 -2.05 4.84 1.86
C LEU A 306 -2.75 3.95 2.89
N ALA A 307 -2.75 2.62 2.71
CA ALA A 307 -2.91 1.69 3.82
C ALA A 307 -1.81 2.05 4.82
N GLY A 308 -2.20 2.37 6.05
CA GLY A 308 -1.32 3.10 6.95
C GLY A 308 -2.12 3.76 8.05
N ILE A 309 -2.20 3.11 9.20
CA ILE A 309 -2.62 3.75 10.45
C ILE A 309 -1.78 5.03 10.59
N VAL A 310 -2.38 6.21 10.78
CA VAL A 310 -1.59 7.38 11.23
C VAL A 310 -1.44 7.25 12.72
N VAL A 311 -0.21 7.03 13.15
CA VAL A 311 0.15 7.08 14.56
C VAL A 311 0.79 8.43 14.84
N ASP A 312 0.20 9.17 15.77
CA ASP A 312 0.65 10.52 16.14
C ASP A 312 0.80 10.64 17.66
N ASP A 313 1.63 11.59 18.08
CA ASP A 313 1.70 12.05 19.46
C ASP A 313 0.63 13.13 19.66
N TYR A 314 0.01 13.16 20.84
CA TYR A 314 -0.97 14.17 21.24
C TYR A 314 -2.14 14.34 20.27
N ILE A 315 -2.90 13.27 20.01
CA ILE A 315 -4.14 13.39 19.21
C ILE A 315 -5.10 14.38 19.88
N LEU A 316 -5.29 15.53 19.25
CA LEU A 316 -6.22 16.56 19.68
C LEU A 316 -7.58 16.32 19.03
N LYS A 317 -8.65 16.41 19.83
CA LYS A 317 -10.04 16.15 19.41
C LYS A 317 -10.52 17.07 18.28
N ASP A 318 -9.96 18.28 18.16
CA ASP A 318 -10.54 19.37 17.37
C ASP A 318 -9.71 19.80 16.14
N ASN A 319 -8.73 19.01 15.72
CA ASN A 319 -7.81 19.37 14.63
C ASN A 319 -8.26 18.92 13.21
N GLY A 320 -9.45 18.34 13.07
CA GLY A 320 -9.97 17.84 11.79
C GLY A 320 -9.38 16.50 11.30
N LEU A 321 -8.40 15.93 12.02
CA LEU A 321 -7.78 14.64 11.67
C LEU A 321 -8.79 13.50 11.63
N PHE A 322 -9.72 13.47 12.58
CA PHE A 322 -10.79 12.47 12.62
C PHE A 322 -11.70 12.55 11.39
N GLN A 323 -12.08 13.77 10.98
CA GLN A 323 -12.91 13.97 9.79
C GLN A 323 -12.18 13.50 8.53
N ASN A 324 -10.88 13.82 8.42
CA ASN A 324 -10.03 13.32 7.34
C ASN A 324 -9.98 11.77 7.31
N VAL A 325 -9.86 11.11 8.46
CA VAL A 325 -9.91 9.64 8.57
C VAL A 325 -11.25 9.08 8.08
N LEU A 326 -12.37 9.70 8.47
CA LEU A 326 -13.70 9.30 8.00
C LEU A 326 -13.84 9.46 6.49
N ASP A 327 -13.43 10.59 5.94
CA ASP A 327 -13.55 10.88 4.51
C ASP A 327 -12.67 9.97 3.65
N ILE A 328 -11.45 9.65 4.12
CA ILE A 328 -10.58 8.66 3.48
C ILE A 328 -11.26 7.28 3.46
N ASN A 329 -11.81 6.83 4.59
CA ASN A 329 -12.48 5.53 4.66
C ASN A 329 -13.77 5.49 3.82
N ARG A 330 -14.54 6.58 3.78
CA ARG A 330 -15.73 6.71 2.92
C ARG A 330 -15.37 6.63 1.44
N ALA A 331 -14.31 7.33 1.01
CA ALA A 331 -13.83 7.24 -0.36
C ALA A 331 -13.38 5.81 -0.72
N ARG A 332 -12.72 5.12 0.21
CA ARG A 332 -12.33 3.70 0.03
C ARG A 332 -13.51 2.77 -0.04
N ALA A 333 -14.48 2.93 0.86
CA ALA A 333 -15.73 2.17 0.86
C ALA A 333 -16.42 2.29 -0.49
N ARG A 334 -16.63 3.53 -0.97
CA ARG A 334 -17.23 3.79 -2.30
C ARG A 334 -16.46 3.10 -3.41
N MET A 335 -15.14 3.22 -3.43
CA MET A 335 -14.31 2.54 -4.43
C MET A 335 -14.48 1.01 -4.35
N TYR A 336 -14.36 0.43 -3.16
CA TYR A 336 -14.44 -1.03 -2.98
C TYR A 336 -15.83 -1.58 -3.31
N ASN A 337 -16.88 -0.85 -2.96
CA ASN A 337 -18.27 -1.21 -3.24
C ASN A 337 -18.61 -1.00 -4.72
N ALA A 338 -18.17 0.09 -5.36
CA ALA A 338 -18.32 0.30 -6.81
C ALA A 338 -17.61 -0.79 -7.63
N LEU A 339 -16.39 -1.18 -7.22
CA LEU A 339 -15.65 -2.30 -7.81
C LEU A 339 -16.38 -3.65 -7.66
N ARG A 340 -17.22 -3.79 -6.64
CA ARG A 340 -17.99 -5.02 -6.34
C ARG A 340 -19.37 -5.04 -7.00
N HIS A 341 -20.00 -3.89 -7.17
CA HIS A 341 -21.37 -3.75 -7.66
C HIS A 341 -21.48 -3.43 -9.15
N HIS A 342 -20.37 -3.44 -9.90
CA HIS A 342 -20.35 -3.13 -11.34
C HIS A 342 -20.89 -1.73 -11.69
N GLU A 343 -20.98 -0.82 -10.71
CA GLU A 343 -21.47 0.55 -10.91
C GLU A 343 -20.28 1.51 -11.04
N LEU A 344 -20.08 2.00 -12.26
CA LEU A 344 -19.40 3.24 -12.66
C LEU A 344 -18.05 3.54 -11.96
N VAL A 345 -16.95 3.15 -12.61
CA VAL A 345 -15.62 3.73 -12.33
C VAL A 345 -15.59 5.14 -12.93
N PRO A 346 -15.36 6.22 -12.15
CA PRO A 346 -15.14 7.55 -12.71
C PRO A 346 -13.78 7.62 -13.40
N SER A 347 -13.69 8.45 -14.44
CA SER A 347 -12.46 8.79 -15.16
C SER A 347 -11.44 9.49 -14.25
N PRO A 348 -10.24 8.90 -14.10
CA PRO A 348 -9.03 9.64 -14.43
C PRO A 348 -8.01 8.79 -15.21
N SER A 349 -7.54 9.33 -16.35
CA SER A 349 -6.37 8.93 -17.16
C SER A 349 -6.15 7.41 -17.35
N PHE A 350 -6.98 6.77 -18.18
CA PHE A 350 -6.82 5.38 -18.60
C PHE A 350 -6.00 5.25 -19.88
N LYS A 351 -5.21 4.17 -20.01
CA LYS A 351 -4.80 3.62 -21.32
C LYS A 351 -5.67 2.42 -21.65
N LYS A 352 -6.19 2.35 -22.88
CA LYS A 352 -7.16 1.34 -23.34
C LYS A 352 -6.64 0.55 -24.54
N ILE A 353 -6.87 -0.76 -24.55
CA ILE A 353 -6.44 -1.70 -25.60
C ILE A 353 -7.61 -2.59 -25.99
N VAL A 354 -7.76 -2.89 -27.27
CA VAL A 354 -8.79 -3.83 -27.75
C VAL A 354 -8.13 -5.16 -28.04
N TYR A 355 -8.65 -6.24 -27.46
CA TYR A 355 -8.20 -7.60 -27.75
C TYR A 355 -9.36 -8.58 -27.69
N ASN A 356 -9.45 -9.45 -28.70
CA ASN A 356 -10.47 -10.49 -28.84
C ASN A 356 -11.94 -10.01 -28.67
N LYS A 357 -12.29 -8.82 -29.20
CA LYS A 357 -13.60 -8.14 -29.03
C LYS A 357 -13.88 -7.61 -27.61
N SER A 358 -12.97 -7.83 -26.67
CA SER A 358 -12.98 -7.23 -25.34
C SER A 358 -12.13 -5.96 -25.32
N ILE A 359 -12.50 -4.99 -24.47
CA ILE A 359 -11.70 -3.77 -24.27
C ILE A 359 -11.01 -3.89 -22.92
N TYR A 360 -9.70 -3.86 -22.87
CA TYR A 360 -8.95 -3.83 -21.62
C TYR A 360 -8.52 -2.40 -21.29
N GLY A 361 -8.52 -2.07 -20.01
CA GLY A 361 -8.18 -0.74 -19.51
C GLY A 361 -7.28 -0.85 -18.30
N ILE A 362 -6.27 0.03 -18.20
CA ILE A 362 -5.45 0.15 -17.00
C ILE A 362 -5.73 1.48 -16.31
N THR A 363 -6.09 1.39 -15.03
CA THR A 363 -6.25 2.56 -14.14
C THR A 363 -4.89 3.22 -13.88
N THR A 364 -4.86 4.49 -13.49
CA THR A 364 -3.63 5.17 -13.03
C THR A 364 -2.94 4.47 -11.86
N THR A 365 -3.69 3.66 -11.11
CA THR A 365 -3.24 2.89 -9.94
C THR A 365 -2.95 1.42 -10.28
N GLY A 366 -2.84 1.06 -11.57
CA GLY A 366 -2.34 -0.26 -11.98
C GLY A 366 -3.33 -1.41 -11.96
N TYR A 367 -4.62 -1.13 -11.78
CA TYR A 367 -5.68 -2.13 -11.95
C TYR A 367 -5.99 -2.32 -13.43
N VAL A 368 -6.11 -3.58 -13.84
CA VAL A 368 -6.52 -4.00 -15.16
C VAL A 368 -7.99 -4.38 -15.12
N LEU A 369 -8.74 -3.79 -16.04
CA LEU A 369 -10.15 -4.01 -16.25
C LEU A 369 -10.36 -4.58 -17.66
N GLU A 370 -11.36 -5.42 -17.85
CA GLU A 370 -11.89 -5.87 -19.14
C GLU A 370 -13.33 -5.37 -19.26
N LYS A 371 -13.69 -4.78 -20.40
CA LYS A 371 -15.04 -4.29 -20.67
C LYS A 371 -15.88 -5.46 -21.18
N GLU A 372 -16.93 -5.78 -20.45
CA GLU A 372 -17.97 -6.73 -20.86
C GLU A 372 -19.29 -5.94 -20.91
N GLY A 373 -19.85 -5.75 -22.11
CA GLY A 373 -21.02 -4.87 -22.31
C GLY A 373 -20.69 -3.40 -22.02
N GLU A 374 -21.53 -2.72 -21.22
CA GLU A 374 -21.28 -1.34 -20.75
C GLU A 374 -20.44 -1.26 -19.46
N GLN A 375 -20.04 -2.41 -18.91
CA GLN A 375 -19.39 -2.50 -17.60
C GLN A 375 -17.91 -2.86 -17.73
N TRP A 376 -17.10 -2.37 -16.78
CA TRP A 376 -15.70 -2.76 -16.64
C TRP A 376 -15.56 -3.79 -15.52
N ILE A 377 -14.98 -4.94 -15.83
CA ILE A 377 -14.77 -6.07 -14.94
C ILE A 377 -13.31 -6.17 -14.57
N TRP A 378 -13.04 -6.30 -13.29
CA TRP A 378 -11.69 -6.46 -12.79
C TRP A 378 -11.08 -7.80 -13.24
N LYS A 379 -9.89 -7.74 -13.83
CA LYS A 379 -9.13 -8.93 -14.22
C LYS A 379 -7.84 -9.09 -13.40
N GLY A 380 -7.35 -8.03 -12.74
CA GLY A 380 -6.13 -8.08 -11.94
C GLY A 380 -5.68 -6.69 -11.47
N GLY A 381 -4.77 -6.59 -10.49
CA GLY A 381 -4.29 -5.28 -10.02
C GLY A 381 -3.11 -5.32 -9.07
N GLY A 382 -2.60 -4.14 -8.70
CA GLY A 382 -1.45 -3.97 -7.80
C GLY A 382 -0.19 -3.39 -8.44
N LEU A 383 -0.25 -2.91 -9.68
CA LEU A 383 0.91 -2.35 -10.38
C LEU A 383 0.91 -0.82 -10.39
N ASP A 384 1.27 -0.21 -9.27
CA ASP A 384 1.39 1.24 -9.18
C ASP A 384 2.22 1.79 -10.37
N CYS A 385 1.66 2.74 -11.13
CA CYS A 385 2.36 3.47 -12.20
C CYS A 385 2.68 2.66 -13.49
N ALA A 386 1.94 1.61 -13.82
CA ALA A 386 2.05 0.97 -15.13
C ALA A 386 1.84 1.97 -16.28
N LYS A 387 2.80 2.03 -17.21
CA LYS A 387 2.83 2.98 -18.34
C LYS A 387 2.22 2.42 -19.62
N ASP A 388 2.19 1.11 -19.77
CA ASP A 388 1.60 0.43 -20.91
C ASP A 388 1.10 -0.95 -20.56
N LEU A 389 0.23 -1.46 -21.43
CA LEU A 389 -0.35 -2.78 -21.36
C LEU A 389 -0.11 -3.47 -22.72
N VAL A 390 0.12 -4.78 -22.75
CA VAL A 390 0.31 -5.56 -23.98
C VAL A 390 -0.42 -6.88 -23.78
N ILE A 391 -1.10 -7.36 -24.83
CA ILE A 391 -1.81 -8.64 -24.82
C ILE A 391 -1.25 -9.53 -25.92
N THR A 392 -0.90 -10.79 -25.59
CA THR A 392 -0.42 -11.76 -26.58
C THR A 392 -1.58 -12.36 -27.38
N ARG A 393 -1.28 -12.97 -28.55
CA ARG A 393 -2.29 -13.77 -29.30
C ARG A 393 -2.88 -14.92 -28.47
N ASN A 394 -2.23 -15.35 -27.39
CA ASN A 394 -2.74 -16.41 -26.50
C ASN A 394 -3.59 -15.87 -25.33
N GLY A 395 -3.76 -14.54 -25.22
CA GLY A 395 -4.57 -13.91 -24.19
C GLY A 395 -3.84 -13.59 -22.88
N ASP A 396 -2.51 -13.76 -22.85
CA ASP A 396 -1.69 -13.36 -21.70
C ASP A 396 -1.52 -11.85 -21.67
N LEU A 397 -1.56 -11.29 -20.46
CA LEU A 397 -1.55 -9.86 -20.23
C LEU A 397 -0.23 -9.41 -19.58
N TYR A 398 0.42 -8.43 -20.18
CA TYR A 398 1.67 -7.86 -19.72
C TYR A 398 1.48 -6.38 -19.41
N ALA A 399 2.00 -5.93 -18.28
CA ALA A 399 2.02 -4.52 -17.90
C ALA A 399 3.46 -4.02 -17.76
N LEU A 400 3.74 -2.85 -18.34
CA LEU A 400 5.06 -2.25 -18.37
C LEU A 400 5.19 -1.17 -17.30
N GLN A 401 6.19 -1.28 -16.42
CA GLN A 401 6.47 -0.30 -15.38
C GLN A 401 7.93 0.19 -15.48
N LYS A 402 8.16 1.32 -16.17
CA LYS A 402 9.50 1.92 -16.38
C LYS A 402 10.58 0.94 -16.90
N LYS A 403 11.29 0.25 -16.00
CA LYS A 403 12.40 -0.70 -16.29
C LYS A 403 11.99 -2.17 -16.08
N PHE A 404 10.73 -2.41 -15.76
CA PHE A 404 10.21 -3.71 -15.38
C PHE A 404 9.04 -4.08 -16.28
N VAL A 405 8.94 -5.39 -16.56
CA VAL A 405 7.77 -5.98 -17.19
C VAL A 405 7.13 -6.90 -16.17
N HIS A 406 5.82 -6.76 -15.97
CA HIS A 406 5.03 -7.66 -15.15
C HIS A 406 4.14 -8.50 -16.04
N LEU A 407 4.14 -9.81 -15.82
CA LEU A 407 3.29 -10.78 -16.51
C LEU A 407 2.13 -11.15 -15.59
N PHE A 408 0.90 -11.00 -16.05
CA PHE A 408 -0.27 -11.46 -15.31
C PHE A 408 -0.63 -12.89 -15.72
N HIS A 409 -0.54 -13.80 -14.77
CA HIS A 409 -1.07 -15.15 -14.88
C HIS A 409 -2.48 -15.18 -14.29
N LYS A 410 -3.45 -15.70 -15.05
CA LYS A 410 -4.86 -15.79 -14.65
C LYS A 410 -5.08 -16.52 -13.31
N GLU A 411 -4.22 -17.48 -12.97
CA GLU A 411 -4.33 -18.31 -11.76
C GLU A 411 -3.43 -17.86 -10.60
N HIS A 412 -2.37 -17.09 -10.88
CA HIS A 412 -1.30 -16.80 -9.90
C HIS A 412 -1.03 -15.30 -9.70
N GLY A 413 -1.70 -14.42 -10.44
CA GLY A 413 -1.48 -12.99 -10.37
C GLY A 413 -0.21 -12.54 -11.11
N TRP A 414 0.38 -11.43 -10.67
CA TRP A 414 1.52 -10.81 -11.34
C TRP A 414 2.87 -11.45 -10.99
N THR A 415 3.67 -11.75 -12.01
CA THR A 415 5.07 -12.17 -11.92
C THR A 415 5.97 -11.07 -12.48
N LEU A 416 7.00 -10.67 -11.72
CA LEU A 416 7.99 -9.69 -12.16
C LEU A 416 9.04 -10.34 -13.07
N LEU A 417 9.31 -9.74 -14.24
CA LEU A 417 10.39 -10.15 -15.12
C LEU A 417 11.66 -9.27 -14.89
N PRO A 418 12.88 -9.83 -15.06
CA PRO A 418 14.17 -9.13 -14.98
C PRO A 418 14.26 -7.85 -15.83
N SER A 419 14.96 -6.85 -15.29
CA SER A 419 15.01 -5.47 -15.80
C SER A 419 15.88 -5.30 -17.06
N MET A 420 15.36 -4.58 -18.05
CA MET A 420 16.11 -3.73 -18.98
C MET A 420 15.29 -2.45 -19.24
N VAL A 421 15.89 -1.42 -19.84
CA VAL A 421 15.18 -0.18 -20.18
C VAL A 421 14.30 -0.47 -21.39
N PHE A 422 12.98 -0.31 -21.27
CA PHE A 422 12.04 -0.81 -22.27
C PHE A 422 11.15 0.30 -22.87
N LYS A 423 11.01 0.27 -24.20
CA LYS A 423 9.79 0.64 -24.91
C LYS A 423 9.33 -0.64 -25.62
N ALA A 424 8.46 -1.41 -24.99
CA ALA A 424 7.98 -2.67 -25.55
C ALA A 424 6.74 -2.43 -26.41
N ILE A 425 6.74 -2.90 -27.64
CA ILE A 425 5.57 -2.91 -28.51
C ILE A 425 5.67 -4.17 -29.37
N ALA A 426 4.58 -4.94 -29.39
CA ALA A 426 4.33 -6.13 -30.18
C ALA A 426 4.82 -7.49 -29.66
N THR A 427 3.96 -8.48 -29.93
CA THR A 427 4.16 -9.91 -29.67
C THR A 427 3.81 -10.67 -30.94
N ASP A 428 4.59 -11.67 -31.34
CA ASP A 428 4.20 -12.63 -32.39
C ASP A 428 3.38 -13.79 -31.79
N GLY A 429 2.49 -13.49 -30.85
CA GLY A 429 1.74 -14.49 -30.09
C GLY A 429 2.54 -15.36 -29.11
N LYS A 430 3.88 -15.46 -29.26
CA LYS A 430 4.76 -16.29 -28.44
C LYS A 430 5.80 -15.53 -27.63
N TYR A 431 6.25 -14.36 -28.12
CA TYR A 431 7.39 -13.64 -27.56
C TYR A 431 7.06 -12.18 -27.28
N LEU A 432 7.66 -11.63 -26.22
CA LEU A 432 7.63 -10.20 -25.93
C LEU A 432 8.89 -9.54 -26.49
N PHE A 433 8.74 -8.46 -27.26
CA PHE A 433 9.85 -7.72 -27.85
C PHE A 433 10.02 -6.33 -27.23
N THR A 434 11.27 -5.86 -27.21
CA THR A 434 11.62 -4.51 -26.74
C THR A 434 12.78 -3.91 -27.51
N ILE A 435 12.74 -2.59 -27.70
CA ILE A 435 13.87 -1.79 -28.19
C ILE A 435 14.66 -1.23 -27.00
N SER A 436 15.98 -1.46 -26.98
CA SER A 436 16.91 -0.86 -26.01
C SER A 436 17.31 0.56 -26.42
N ASP A 437 17.95 1.28 -25.50
CA ASP A 437 18.57 2.60 -25.75
C ASP A 437 19.72 2.55 -26.78
N VAL A 438 20.29 1.37 -27.03
CA VAL A 438 21.36 1.12 -28.01
C VAL A 438 20.85 0.65 -29.38
N SER A 439 19.56 0.85 -29.69
CA SER A 439 18.94 0.46 -30.98
C SER A 439 19.04 -1.06 -31.27
N THR A 440 19.02 -1.88 -30.22
CA THR A 440 18.89 -3.34 -30.34
C THR A 440 17.50 -3.79 -29.97
N ILE A 441 17.01 -4.83 -30.64
CA ILE A 441 15.79 -5.52 -30.27
C ILE A 441 16.15 -6.74 -29.44
N ASN A 442 15.46 -6.88 -28.30
CA ASN A 442 15.53 -8.06 -27.46
C ASN A 442 14.17 -8.75 -27.46
N PHE A 443 14.17 -10.08 -27.36
CA PHE A 443 12.97 -10.88 -27.18
C PHE A 443 13.05 -11.71 -25.90
N TRP A 444 11.88 -12.02 -25.32
CA TRP A 444 11.75 -12.86 -24.14
C TRP A 444 11.17 -14.23 -24.48
N GLU A 445 11.95 -15.28 -24.19
CA GLU A 445 11.54 -16.69 -24.18
C GLU A 445 12.14 -17.36 -22.94
N ASN A 446 11.50 -17.14 -21.78
CA ASN A 446 12.01 -17.49 -20.44
C ASN A 446 13.27 -16.72 -19.98
N THR A 447 14.07 -16.18 -20.91
CA THR A 447 15.15 -15.23 -20.67
C THR A 447 15.20 -14.17 -21.78
N TRP A 448 15.76 -12.98 -21.48
CA TRP A 448 16.01 -11.96 -22.49
C TRP A 448 17.17 -12.37 -23.41
N ARG A 449 16.95 -12.29 -24.72
CA ARG A 449 17.96 -12.53 -25.74
C ARG A 449 17.95 -11.41 -26.78
N THR A 450 19.13 -10.98 -27.20
CA THR A 450 19.27 -10.02 -28.31
C THR A 450 18.88 -10.68 -29.62
N PHE A 451 17.92 -10.08 -30.33
CA PHE A 451 17.44 -10.54 -31.62
C PHE A 451 18.26 -9.95 -32.78
N GLY A 452 18.52 -8.65 -32.75
CA GLY A 452 19.26 -7.93 -33.79
C GLY A 452 19.23 -6.41 -33.62
N SER A 453 19.68 -5.67 -34.63
CA SER A 453 19.67 -4.19 -34.64
C SER A 453 18.50 -3.61 -35.46
N VAL A 454 18.04 -2.43 -35.04
CA VAL A 454 17.07 -1.61 -35.76
C VAL A 454 17.70 -0.29 -36.22
N PRO A 455 17.08 0.41 -37.19
CA PRO A 455 17.37 1.80 -37.48
C PRO A 455 17.55 2.67 -36.22
N GLN A 456 18.51 3.58 -36.24
CA GLN A 456 18.78 4.47 -35.09
C GLN A 456 17.54 5.33 -34.76
N LYS A 457 17.40 5.66 -33.47
CA LYS A 457 16.27 6.45 -32.93
C LYS A 457 14.90 5.82 -33.22
N SER A 458 14.86 4.49 -33.29
CA SER A 458 13.61 3.74 -33.33
C SER A 458 12.76 4.02 -32.08
N THR A 459 11.50 4.34 -32.29
CA THR A 459 10.55 4.76 -31.25
C THR A 459 9.36 3.83 -31.08
N GLN A 460 8.98 3.08 -32.12
CA GLN A 460 7.89 2.10 -32.11
C GLN A 460 8.27 0.88 -32.93
N PHE A 461 7.81 -0.32 -32.54
CA PHE A 461 8.09 -1.58 -33.21
C PHE A 461 6.82 -2.44 -33.30
N VAL A 462 6.59 -3.05 -34.46
CA VAL A 462 5.38 -3.84 -34.76
C VAL A 462 5.78 -5.09 -35.53
N ILE A 463 5.08 -6.20 -35.31
CA ILE A 463 5.35 -7.48 -35.98
C ILE A 463 4.06 -7.95 -36.65
N THR A 464 4.13 -8.29 -37.93
CA THR A 464 3.06 -8.95 -38.70
C THR A 464 3.45 -10.39 -39.01
N GLU A 465 2.68 -11.10 -39.84
CA GLU A 465 2.99 -12.50 -40.17
C GLU A 465 4.33 -12.64 -40.91
N SER A 466 4.61 -11.77 -41.87
CA SER A 466 5.82 -11.83 -42.72
C SER A 466 6.84 -10.73 -42.44
N TYR A 467 6.47 -9.65 -41.74
CA TYR A 467 7.33 -8.47 -41.60
C TYR A 467 7.51 -8.00 -40.16
N TYR A 468 8.68 -7.40 -39.92
CA TYR A 468 8.95 -6.50 -38.80
C TYR A 468 8.79 -5.06 -39.27
N TRP A 469 8.23 -4.20 -38.44
CA TRP A 469 7.97 -2.80 -38.73
C TRP A 469 8.54 -1.93 -37.63
N VAL A 470 9.14 -0.79 -37.98
CA VAL A 470 9.69 0.13 -36.98
C VAL A 470 9.49 1.58 -37.41
N VAL A 471 9.26 2.45 -36.42
CA VAL A 471 9.22 3.90 -36.60
C VAL A 471 10.52 4.50 -36.11
N ALA A 472 11.31 5.07 -37.01
CA ALA A 472 12.57 5.74 -36.69
C ALA A 472 12.59 7.13 -37.32
N ASP A 473 12.91 8.17 -36.54
CA ASP A 473 12.90 9.56 -37.01
C ASP A 473 11.60 9.97 -37.73
N ASN A 474 10.44 9.54 -37.22
CA ASN A 474 9.10 9.76 -37.82
C ASN A 474 8.94 9.16 -39.24
N LEU A 475 9.77 8.18 -39.61
CA LEU A 475 9.68 7.41 -40.84
C LEU A 475 9.35 5.95 -40.52
N LEU A 476 8.64 5.29 -41.44
CA LEU A 476 8.27 3.88 -41.32
C LEU A 476 9.27 3.02 -42.09
N TYR A 477 9.79 1.97 -41.45
CA TYR A 477 10.64 0.97 -42.06
C TYR A 477 10.05 -0.42 -41.84
N ARG A 478 10.32 -1.34 -42.78
CA ARG A 478 10.01 -2.75 -42.61
C ARG A 478 11.21 -3.65 -42.93
N ALA A 479 11.28 -4.81 -42.30
CA ALA A 479 12.22 -5.88 -42.64
C ALA A 479 11.46 -7.21 -42.77
N ASP A 480 11.85 -8.05 -43.72
CA ASP A 480 11.30 -9.39 -43.88
C ASP A 480 11.71 -10.27 -42.68
N LYS A 481 10.83 -11.14 -42.18
CA LYS A 481 11.18 -12.04 -41.08
C LYS A 481 12.34 -12.98 -41.42
N LYS A 482 12.57 -13.27 -42.70
CA LYS A 482 13.69 -14.09 -43.19
C LYS A 482 15.00 -13.31 -43.23
N ASP A 483 14.96 -11.98 -43.18
CA ASP A 483 16.14 -11.10 -43.27
C ASP A 483 15.96 -9.84 -42.41
N PHE A 484 16.03 -10.02 -41.09
CA PHE A 484 15.74 -8.96 -40.10
C PHE A 484 16.65 -7.72 -40.24
N ASN A 485 17.89 -7.90 -40.67
CA ASN A 485 18.85 -6.79 -40.73
C ASN A 485 18.66 -5.90 -41.97
N ASN A 486 17.82 -6.31 -42.91
CA ASN A 486 17.56 -5.60 -44.15
C ASN A 486 16.30 -4.72 -44.05
N TRP A 487 16.49 -3.53 -43.49
CA TRP A 487 15.42 -2.55 -43.29
C TRP A 487 15.17 -1.71 -44.53
N THR A 488 13.96 -1.83 -45.08
CA THR A 488 13.49 -1.05 -46.23
C THR A 488 12.59 0.09 -45.76
N PHE A 489 12.87 1.31 -46.22
CA PHE A 489 12.00 2.46 -45.99
C PHE A 489 10.66 2.28 -46.73
N VAL A 490 9.56 2.56 -46.03
CA VAL A 490 8.21 2.49 -46.59
C VAL A 490 7.67 3.92 -46.74
N PRO A 491 7.56 4.44 -47.98
CA PRO A 491 7.11 5.80 -48.22
C PRO A 491 5.64 5.97 -47.78
N ALA A 492 5.42 6.93 -46.87
CA ALA A 492 4.08 7.32 -46.45
C ALA A 492 3.46 8.33 -47.44
N PRO A 493 2.14 8.27 -47.69
CA PRO A 493 1.49 9.08 -48.71
C PRO A 493 1.49 10.59 -48.43
N VAL A 494 1.34 11.04 -47.17
CA VAL A 494 1.45 12.47 -46.77
C VAL A 494 1.61 12.62 -45.24
N SER A 495 2.41 13.59 -44.78
CA SER A 495 2.62 14.03 -43.37
C SER A 495 3.45 13.13 -42.43
N ALA A 496 3.77 13.66 -41.26
CA ALA A 496 4.61 12.99 -40.25
C ALA A 496 3.90 11.76 -39.65
N LEU A 497 4.67 10.71 -39.41
CA LEU A 497 4.21 9.48 -38.79
C LEU A 497 3.96 9.69 -37.29
N VAL A 498 2.72 9.48 -36.85
CA VAL A 498 2.31 9.61 -35.44
C VAL A 498 2.43 8.25 -34.73
N GLY A 499 2.10 7.17 -35.42
CA GLY A 499 2.35 5.83 -34.90
C GLY A 499 1.93 4.68 -35.81
N VAL A 500 2.36 3.48 -35.44
CA VAL A 500 2.05 2.22 -36.13
C VAL A 500 1.58 1.20 -35.10
N THR A 501 0.58 0.40 -35.49
CA THR A 501 0.04 -0.69 -34.68
C THR A 501 -0.14 -1.93 -35.54
N ALA A 502 0.14 -3.08 -34.94
CA ALA A 502 0.04 -4.38 -35.59
C ALA A 502 -1.42 -4.72 -35.88
N SER A 503 -1.66 -5.39 -37.00
CA SER A 503 -2.99 -5.84 -37.35
C SER A 503 -2.96 -7.15 -38.15
N GLU A 504 -4.12 -7.75 -38.35
CA GLU A 504 -4.28 -9.10 -38.89
C GLU A 504 -3.51 -9.36 -40.22
N GLY A 505 -2.88 -10.53 -40.32
CA GLY A 505 -2.05 -10.89 -41.47
C GLY A 505 -0.80 -10.00 -41.61
N ASP A 506 -0.55 -9.52 -42.82
CA ASP A 506 0.47 -8.51 -43.16
C ASP A 506 -0.07 -7.09 -43.28
N CYS A 507 -1.22 -6.84 -42.65
CA CYS A 507 -1.76 -5.49 -42.56
C CYS A 507 -1.17 -4.77 -41.35
N VAL A 508 -0.80 -3.51 -41.49
CA VAL A 508 -0.52 -2.61 -40.36
C VAL A 508 -1.42 -1.39 -40.43
N VAL A 509 -1.85 -0.91 -39.27
CA VAL A 509 -2.56 0.38 -39.20
C VAL A 509 -1.55 1.45 -38.87
N VAL A 510 -1.52 2.48 -39.70
CA VAL A 510 -0.61 3.60 -39.60
C VAL A 510 -1.43 4.85 -39.32
N THR A 511 -1.07 5.56 -38.25
CA THR A 511 -1.63 6.86 -37.91
C THR A 511 -0.68 7.95 -38.38
N LEU A 512 -1.15 8.76 -39.31
CA LEU A 512 -0.47 9.97 -39.80
C LEU A 512 -1.23 11.19 -39.27
N GLU A 513 -0.60 12.37 -39.28
CA GLU A 513 -1.30 13.61 -38.89
C GLU A 513 -2.56 13.86 -39.73
N CYS A 514 -2.54 13.44 -40.99
CA CYS A 514 -3.65 13.60 -41.93
C CYS A 514 -4.75 12.53 -41.80
N GLY A 515 -4.58 11.49 -40.97
CA GLY A 515 -5.60 10.47 -40.72
C GLY A 515 -5.05 9.06 -40.49
N VAL A 516 -5.96 8.09 -40.45
CA VAL A 516 -5.64 6.67 -40.22
C VAL A 516 -5.64 5.90 -41.53
N TYR A 517 -4.62 5.09 -41.73
CA TYR A 517 -4.40 4.30 -42.93
C TYR A 517 -4.19 2.84 -42.58
N VAL A 518 -4.65 1.95 -43.45
CA VAL A 518 -4.29 0.54 -43.47
C VAL A 518 -3.27 0.33 -44.57
N LEU A 519 -2.17 -0.32 -44.24
CA LEU A 519 -1.11 -0.67 -45.16
C LEU A 519 -1.02 -2.19 -45.25
N LYS A 520 -1.12 -2.74 -46.46
CA LYS A 520 -0.90 -4.17 -46.76
C LYS A 520 0.13 -4.27 -47.88
N GLY A 521 1.33 -4.77 -47.58
CA GLY A 521 2.46 -4.65 -48.50
C GLY A 521 2.80 -3.18 -48.74
N ASP A 522 2.66 -2.71 -49.98
CA ASP A 522 2.89 -1.30 -50.38
C ASP A 522 1.59 -0.53 -50.65
N LEU A 523 0.44 -1.17 -50.46
CA LEU A 523 -0.87 -0.58 -50.72
C LEU A 523 -1.38 0.16 -49.49
N TRP A 524 -1.48 1.48 -49.60
CA TRP A 524 -2.06 2.35 -48.59
C TRP A 524 -3.55 2.57 -48.86
N ARG A 525 -4.38 2.32 -47.86
CA ARG A 525 -5.81 2.63 -47.89
C ARG A 525 -6.19 3.52 -46.72
N ARG A 526 -6.65 4.74 -47.00
CA ARG A 526 -7.15 5.64 -45.96
C ARG A 526 -8.48 5.13 -45.42
N ILE A 527 -8.64 5.12 -44.10
CA ILE A 527 -9.95 4.92 -43.47
C ILE A 527 -10.76 6.22 -43.68
N PRO A 528 -11.97 6.16 -44.27
CA PRO A 528 -12.76 7.35 -44.55
C PRO A 528 -12.96 8.23 -43.30
N PRO A 529 -12.74 9.57 -43.37
CA PRO A 529 -12.82 10.45 -42.19
C PRO A 529 -14.19 10.43 -41.49
N ASN A 530 -15.27 10.21 -42.24
CA ASN A 530 -16.63 10.06 -41.72
C ASN A 530 -16.84 8.76 -40.93
N LEU A 531 -15.94 7.79 -41.07
CA LEU A 531 -15.91 6.53 -40.32
C LEU A 531 -14.91 6.60 -39.15
N LEU A 532 -14.11 7.67 -39.06
CA LEU A 532 -13.23 7.95 -37.94
C LEU A 532 -13.95 8.85 -36.92
N PRO A 533 -13.80 8.59 -35.62
CA PRO A 533 -14.42 9.41 -34.58
C PRO A 533 -13.80 10.81 -34.48
N TYR A 534 -14.59 11.79 -34.04
CA TYR A 534 -14.07 13.11 -33.65
C TYR A 534 -13.21 13.00 -32.37
N GLY A 535 -11.95 13.44 -32.41
CA GLY A 535 -11.10 13.51 -31.22
C GLY A 535 -9.70 12.92 -31.38
N LYS A 536 -8.99 12.79 -30.24
CA LYS A 536 -7.65 12.19 -30.21
C LYS A 536 -7.77 10.66 -30.26
N LEU A 537 -7.19 10.07 -31.30
CA LEU A 537 -7.08 8.61 -31.46
C LEU A 537 -6.20 8.03 -30.35
N GLU A 538 -6.74 7.07 -29.59
CA GLU A 538 -6.03 6.41 -28.49
C GLU A 538 -5.39 5.09 -28.93
N SER A 539 -6.11 4.27 -29.70
CA SER A 539 -5.63 2.99 -30.25
C SER A 539 -6.47 2.53 -31.45
N VAL A 540 -5.87 1.73 -32.34
CA VAL A 540 -6.54 1.10 -33.50
C VAL A 540 -5.97 -0.31 -33.72
N HIS A 541 -6.81 -1.24 -34.16
CA HIS A 541 -6.47 -2.64 -34.43
C HIS A 541 -7.29 -3.15 -35.63
N LEU A 542 -6.80 -4.14 -36.39
CA LEU A 542 -7.62 -4.88 -37.39
C LEU A 542 -7.79 -6.33 -36.97
N ARG A 543 -8.98 -6.87 -37.22
CA ARG A 543 -9.30 -8.29 -37.07
C ARG A 543 -10.53 -8.68 -37.90
N ASP A 544 -10.53 -9.87 -38.46
CA ASP A 544 -11.57 -10.43 -39.33
C ASP A 544 -12.02 -9.42 -40.40
N GLY A 545 -11.06 -8.73 -41.04
CA GLY A 545 -11.35 -7.70 -42.04
C GLY A 545 -12.04 -6.44 -41.51
N THR A 546 -12.04 -6.22 -40.21
CA THR A 546 -12.69 -5.05 -39.56
C THR A 546 -11.66 -4.24 -38.78
N ALA A 547 -11.67 -2.92 -38.96
CA ALA A 547 -10.92 -1.99 -38.12
C ALA A 547 -11.69 -1.66 -36.84
N PHE A 548 -11.00 -1.70 -35.71
CA PHE A 548 -11.52 -1.34 -34.40
C PHE A 548 -10.65 -0.24 -33.81
N GLY A 549 -11.24 0.73 -33.12
CA GLY A 549 -10.42 1.72 -32.43
C GLY A 549 -11.14 2.47 -31.33
N ILE A 550 -10.37 3.32 -30.65
CA ILE A 550 -10.82 4.15 -29.53
C ILE A 550 -10.42 5.60 -29.79
N SER A 551 -11.35 6.52 -29.62
CA SER A 551 -11.08 7.97 -29.60
C SER A 551 -11.91 8.62 -28.52
N ASN A 552 -11.30 9.49 -27.71
CA ASN A 552 -11.94 10.15 -26.58
C ASN A 552 -12.81 9.17 -25.75
N SER A 553 -12.27 7.99 -25.45
CA SER A 553 -12.99 6.93 -24.74
C SER A 553 -14.19 6.26 -25.43
N THR A 554 -14.51 6.59 -26.68
CA THR A 554 -15.56 5.96 -27.49
C THR A 554 -14.98 4.87 -28.38
N PHE A 555 -15.60 3.69 -28.37
CA PHE A 555 -15.24 2.57 -29.25
C PHE A 555 -15.93 2.71 -30.61
N TRP A 556 -15.21 2.40 -31.68
CA TRP A 556 -15.74 2.37 -33.04
C TRP A 556 -15.24 1.13 -33.78
N GLN A 557 -16.05 0.69 -34.74
CA GLN A 557 -15.74 -0.44 -35.62
C GLN A 557 -16.11 -0.07 -37.07
N VAL A 558 -15.21 -0.38 -38.00
CA VAL A 558 -15.35 -0.08 -39.43
C VAL A 558 -15.00 -1.33 -40.21
N PRO A 559 -15.97 -2.00 -40.84
CA PRO A 559 -15.70 -3.08 -41.77
C PRO A 559 -14.82 -2.55 -42.91
N LEU A 560 -13.72 -3.24 -43.19
CA LEU A 560 -12.85 -2.91 -44.31
C LEU A 560 -13.05 -3.97 -45.40
N ILE A 561 -13.27 -3.51 -46.62
CA ILE A 561 -13.24 -4.41 -47.78
C ILE A 561 -11.76 -4.64 -48.09
N LEU A 562 -11.13 -5.63 -47.44
CA LEU A 562 -9.73 -6.00 -47.68
C LEU A 562 -9.61 -6.98 -48.86
N GLU A 563 -10.23 -6.65 -50.00
CA GLU A 563 -9.95 -7.33 -51.27
C GLU A 563 -8.62 -6.85 -51.87
#